data_AF-A0A2S4V1I8-F1
#
_entry.id   AF-A0A2S4V1I8-F1
#
_cell.length_a   1.000
_cell.length_b   1.000
_cell.length_c   1.000
_cell.angle_alpha   90.00
_cell.angle_beta   90.00
_cell.angle_gamma   90.00
#
_symmetry.space_group_name_H-M   'P 1'
#
loop_
_entity.id
_entity.type
_entity.pdbx_description
1 polymer ?
#
loop_
_entity_poly.entity_id
_entity_poly.type
_entity_poly.pdbx_seq_one_letter_code
_entity_poly.pdbx_strand_id
1 'polypeptide(L)'
;MPPEFGESFEKLTSKFWSFNVLHSHLNVRKIIKDHGDLSNRKFRTDKRVHLGALKYVPHAVMKLLENMAMPWEQVREVPVIYHITGAMTFVNEVPKVIPPVYHAQWASMWLSMRREKRDRRPFKGMRFTPFDDEESPLDYGANILDTEPTEAIQTDLDEEEDAPDLDWFYDHKPLTKKYKATNTDFIDNNFYLFEPKAFFTAKAMNMAIPGGARFEPLHRDAESYDDDWNELNGINKVTFVSRSVPFGDRYVVGTLSIQSSQWTNNQDSGCSTCQELLKDYVLNELHKRKPKPQSKKDLFRQLKNTKFFKTTRLHWAEVGLQFCRQGYNMLNLLIHGKNLNYLHLDCDMNLKPVKTLTTKEQKKNCHVQYRLRNVDALQLADGLQFTFAHVGQLTGMYQYKYKLMKQIRQCKDLKHVIYYCFNTGAVGKDPGVSFWAPGWRVRLFFMRGIIPRLEIYSPDSLKVKTVKEWRKPLQNNIRFCQDAERILVKPDEMQPVEFSETSPGALQDFSGSSPRLLRELSKTSPG
;
A
#
# COMPACT_ATOMS: atom_id res chain seq x y z
N MET A 1 8.15 31.15 -57.98
CA MET A 1 7.41 30.74 -56.76
C MET A 1 7.93 31.57 -55.60
N PRO A 2 7.07 32.08 -54.70
CA PRO A 2 7.52 32.95 -53.61
C PRO A 2 8.34 32.16 -52.58
N PRO A 3 9.40 32.75 -52.00
CA PRO A 3 10.28 32.10 -51.02
C PRO A 3 9.61 31.78 -49.66
N GLU A 4 8.38 32.22 -49.44
CA GLU A 4 7.65 32.03 -48.18
C GLU A 4 7.13 30.59 -47.96
N PHE A 5 7.06 29.77 -49.01
CA PHE A 5 6.62 28.38 -48.89
C PHE A 5 7.70 27.45 -48.31
N GLY A 6 8.99 27.80 -48.47
CA GLY A 6 10.12 26.99 -47.99
C GLY A 6 10.25 26.96 -46.46
N GLU A 7 10.15 28.13 -45.81
CA GLU A 7 10.24 28.23 -44.35
C GLU A 7 9.06 27.54 -43.64
N SER A 8 7.86 27.61 -44.21
CA SER A 8 6.69 26.94 -43.64
C SER A 8 6.79 25.42 -43.78
N PHE A 9 7.36 24.93 -44.88
CA PHE A 9 7.57 23.50 -45.10
C PHE A 9 8.67 22.94 -44.19
N GLU A 10 9.78 23.65 -43.95
CA GLU A 10 10.81 23.25 -42.98
C GLU A 10 10.34 23.32 -41.53
N LYS A 11 9.53 24.31 -41.16
CA LYS A 11 8.88 24.36 -39.83
C LYS A 11 7.85 23.23 -39.67
N LEU A 12 7.15 22.86 -40.74
CA LEU A 12 6.23 21.72 -40.75
C LEU A 12 6.99 20.40 -40.66
N THR A 13 8.05 20.17 -41.43
CA THR A 13 8.85 18.92 -41.37
C THR A 13 9.64 18.81 -40.07
N SER A 14 10.15 19.91 -39.52
CA SER A 14 10.74 19.95 -38.17
C SER A 14 9.71 19.61 -37.08
N LYS A 15 8.46 20.11 -37.19
CA LYS A 15 7.34 19.71 -36.32
C LYS A 15 6.86 18.27 -36.56
N PHE A 16 6.94 17.78 -37.80
CA PHE A 16 6.52 16.42 -38.18
C PHE A 16 7.53 15.38 -37.69
N TRP A 17 8.83 15.68 -37.78
CA TRP A 17 9.93 14.83 -37.28
C TRP A 17 10.18 14.95 -35.78
N SER A 18 9.62 15.95 -35.10
CA SER A 18 9.64 16.04 -33.63
C SER A 18 8.51 15.24 -32.96
N PHE A 19 7.70 14.51 -33.73
CA PHE A 19 7.00 13.35 -33.17
C PHE A 19 8.05 12.31 -32.77
N ASN A 20 8.21 12.11 -31.47
CA ASN A 20 8.95 10.98 -30.93
C ASN A 20 8.37 9.67 -31.49
N VAL A 21 8.96 9.19 -32.59
CA VAL A 21 8.61 7.93 -33.24
C VAL A 21 8.73 6.80 -32.21
N LEU A 22 7.75 5.92 -32.18
CA LEU A 22 7.82 4.70 -31.37
C LEU A 22 9.02 3.87 -31.85
N HIS A 23 9.99 3.66 -30.96
CA HIS A 23 11.17 2.85 -31.28
C HIS A 23 10.82 1.36 -31.13
N SER A 24 11.52 0.50 -31.86
CA SER A 24 11.35 -0.96 -31.73
C SER A 24 11.72 -1.43 -30.32
N HIS A 25 10.87 -2.27 -29.74
CA HIS A 25 11.08 -2.90 -28.43
C HIS A 25 12.35 -3.76 -28.37
N LEU A 26 12.83 -4.27 -29.51
CA LEU A 26 14.08 -5.04 -29.59
C LEU A 26 15.31 -4.19 -29.27
N ASN A 27 15.25 -2.89 -29.55
CA ASN A 27 16.38 -1.98 -29.31
C ASN A 27 16.70 -1.88 -27.81
N VAL A 28 15.69 -1.64 -26.98
CA VAL A 28 15.88 -1.53 -25.52
C VAL A 28 16.33 -2.85 -24.89
N ARG A 29 15.80 -3.99 -25.36
CA ARG A 29 16.24 -5.33 -24.92
C ARG A 29 17.72 -5.55 -25.20
N LYS A 30 18.17 -5.24 -26.42
CA LYS A 30 19.57 -5.36 -26.81
C LYS A 30 20.47 -4.45 -25.98
N ILE A 31 20.08 -3.19 -25.79
CA ILE A 31 20.84 -2.23 -24.98
C ILE A 31 21.05 -2.77 -23.55
N ILE A 32 19.99 -3.23 -22.90
CA ILE A 32 20.07 -3.71 -21.51
C ILE A 32 20.90 -5.00 -21.42
N LYS A 33 20.77 -5.89 -22.40
CA LYS A 33 21.56 -7.12 -22.47
C LYS A 33 23.06 -6.84 -22.69
N ASP A 34 23.39 -5.91 -23.58
CA ASP A 34 24.76 -5.52 -23.89
C ASP A 34 25.46 -4.84 -22.70
N HIS A 35 24.74 -4.02 -21.93
CA HIS A 35 25.29 -3.34 -20.74
C HIS A 35 25.54 -4.30 -19.58
N GLY A 36 24.78 -5.40 -19.49
CA GLY A 36 24.98 -6.44 -18.51
C GLY A 36 25.00 -5.89 -17.08
N ASP A 37 26.10 -6.15 -16.37
CA ASP A 37 26.33 -5.69 -15.00
C ASP A 37 27.38 -4.56 -14.94
N LEU A 38 27.64 -3.91 -16.09
CA LEU A 38 28.55 -2.78 -16.24
C LEU A 38 30.01 -3.07 -15.80
N SER A 39 30.40 -4.35 -15.73
CA SER A 39 31.79 -4.76 -15.47
C SER A 39 32.73 -4.43 -16.63
N ASN A 40 32.22 -4.50 -17.86
CA ASN A 40 33.00 -4.27 -19.08
C ASN A 40 33.51 -2.82 -19.17
N ARG A 41 34.81 -2.66 -19.47
CA ARG A 41 35.49 -1.37 -19.62
C ARG A 41 34.89 -0.49 -20.72
N LYS A 42 34.24 -1.10 -21.73
CA LYS A 42 33.55 -0.37 -22.82
C LYS A 42 32.53 0.64 -22.30
N PHE A 43 31.83 0.34 -21.21
CA PHE A 43 30.74 1.16 -20.67
C PHE A 43 31.19 2.07 -19.50
N ARG A 44 32.50 2.37 -19.39
CA ARG A 44 33.05 3.18 -18.30
C ARG A 44 32.43 4.58 -18.21
N THR A 45 32.15 5.21 -19.35
CA THR A 45 31.49 6.52 -19.43
C THR A 45 30.06 6.46 -18.90
N ASP A 46 29.38 5.34 -19.13
CA ASP A 46 27.95 5.19 -18.84
C ASP A 46 27.70 4.90 -17.35
N LYS A 47 28.70 4.41 -16.61
CA LYS A 47 28.62 4.21 -15.15
C LYS A 47 28.18 5.48 -14.41
N ARG A 48 28.67 6.65 -14.84
CA ARG A 48 28.31 7.94 -14.24
C ARG A 48 26.83 8.27 -14.45
N VAL A 49 26.30 7.93 -15.63
CA VAL A 49 24.89 8.14 -15.96
C VAL A 49 23.99 7.25 -15.12
N HIS A 50 24.36 5.98 -14.92
CA HIS A 50 23.64 5.04 -14.05
C HIS A 50 23.61 5.54 -12.60
N LEU A 51 24.73 6.02 -12.05
CA LEU A 51 24.76 6.59 -10.71
C LEU A 51 23.90 7.86 -10.57
N GLY A 52 23.89 8.73 -11.59
CA GLY A 52 23.02 9.91 -11.63
C GLY A 52 21.53 9.55 -11.74
N ALA A 53 21.22 8.43 -12.38
CA ALA A 53 19.87 7.92 -12.52
C ALA A 53 19.27 7.47 -11.17
N LEU A 54 20.09 7.06 -10.19
CA LEU A 54 19.64 6.57 -8.87
C LEU A 54 18.65 7.53 -8.19
N LYS A 55 18.80 8.85 -8.42
CA LYS A 55 17.87 9.89 -7.93
C LYS A 55 16.40 9.60 -8.28
N TYR A 56 16.14 9.10 -9.48
CA TYR A 56 14.80 8.94 -10.04
C TYR A 56 14.23 7.53 -9.82
N VAL A 57 14.97 6.63 -9.16
CA VAL A 57 14.52 5.27 -8.87
C VAL A 57 13.19 5.26 -8.10
N PRO A 58 12.98 6.06 -7.04
CA PRO A 58 11.69 6.08 -6.33
C PRO A 58 10.51 6.46 -7.22
N HIS A 59 10.72 7.37 -8.19
CA HIS A 59 9.72 7.74 -9.17
C HIS A 59 9.41 6.59 -10.13
N ALA A 60 10.44 5.88 -10.61
CA ALA A 60 10.27 4.70 -11.47
C ALA A 60 9.50 3.58 -10.76
N VAL A 61 9.83 3.28 -9.49
CA VAL A 61 9.10 2.31 -8.65
C VAL A 61 7.63 2.66 -8.56
N MET A 62 7.32 3.92 -8.25
CA MET A 62 5.92 4.35 -8.12
C MET A 62 5.15 4.13 -9.43
N LYS A 63 5.70 4.52 -10.58
CA LYS A 63 5.05 4.33 -11.87
C LYS A 63 4.90 2.87 -12.27
N LEU A 64 5.87 2.02 -11.91
CA LEU A 64 5.81 0.58 -12.15
C LEU A 64 4.68 -0.05 -11.32
N LEU A 65 4.64 0.25 -10.01
CA LEU A 65 3.61 -0.28 -9.10
C LEU A 65 2.22 0.28 -9.40
N GLU A 66 2.11 1.53 -9.84
CA GLU A 66 0.85 2.17 -10.23
C GLU A 66 0.21 1.45 -11.43
N ASN A 67 1.02 0.91 -12.34
CA ASN A 67 0.55 0.23 -13.54
C ASN A 67 0.59 -1.31 -13.43
N MET A 68 0.54 -1.87 -12.23
CA MET A 68 0.48 -3.33 -12.01
C MET A 68 -0.75 -3.95 -12.68
N ALA A 69 -0.55 -5.06 -13.40
CA ALA A 69 -1.62 -5.78 -14.09
C ALA A 69 -2.71 -6.22 -13.10
N MET A 70 -3.97 -6.02 -13.47
CA MET A 70 -5.12 -6.42 -12.63
C MET A 70 -5.38 -7.93 -12.76
N PRO A 71 -6.07 -8.57 -11.80
CA PRO A 71 -6.19 -10.04 -11.78
C PRO A 71 -6.94 -10.66 -12.97
N TRP A 72 -7.78 -9.87 -13.65
CA TRP A 72 -8.50 -10.25 -14.86
C TRP A 72 -7.69 -10.05 -16.15
N GLU A 73 -6.47 -9.49 -16.05
CA GLU A 73 -5.57 -9.28 -17.18
C GLU A 73 -4.45 -10.32 -17.19
N GLN A 74 -4.27 -11.03 -18.31
CA GLN A 74 -3.15 -11.96 -18.49
C GLN A 74 -1.82 -11.23 -18.75
N VAL A 75 -1.88 -10.21 -19.61
CA VAL A 75 -0.71 -9.45 -20.07
C VAL A 75 -1.09 -7.98 -20.13
N ARG A 76 -0.20 -7.12 -19.65
CA ARG A 76 -0.33 -5.67 -19.79
C ARG A 76 0.83 -5.10 -20.59
N GLU A 77 0.53 -4.38 -21.65
CA GLU A 77 1.50 -3.59 -22.41
C GLU A 77 1.45 -2.12 -22.00
N VAL A 78 2.57 -1.61 -21.52
CA VAL A 78 2.70 -0.24 -21.04
C VAL A 78 3.62 0.58 -21.94
N PRO A 79 3.34 1.87 -22.17
CA PRO A 79 4.27 2.78 -22.81
C PRO A 79 5.42 3.09 -21.85
N VAL A 80 6.64 2.96 -22.34
CA VAL A 80 7.88 3.12 -21.56
C VAL A 80 8.72 4.23 -22.16
N ILE A 81 9.27 5.07 -21.29
CA ILE A 81 10.33 6.02 -21.61
C ILE A 81 11.62 5.45 -21.04
N TYR A 82 12.62 5.21 -21.89
CA TYR A 82 13.90 4.65 -21.49
C TYR A 82 15.07 5.53 -21.91
N HIS A 83 16.13 5.53 -21.11
CA HIS A 83 17.36 6.25 -21.44
C HIS A 83 18.12 5.51 -22.56
N ILE A 84 18.76 6.22 -23.48
CA ILE A 84 19.49 5.63 -24.62
C ILE A 84 20.59 4.63 -24.23
N THR A 85 21.18 4.77 -23.03
CA THR A 85 22.18 3.83 -22.49
C THR A 85 21.56 2.69 -21.66
N GLY A 86 20.22 2.62 -21.54
CA GLY A 86 19.57 1.65 -20.66
C GLY A 86 19.69 1.95 -19.17
N ALA A 87 20.15 3.15 -18.79
CA ALA A 87 20.38 3.51 -17.39
C ALA A 87 19.11 3.55 -16.53
N MET A 88 17.95 3.85 -17.13
CA MET A 88 16.67 3.86 -16.43
C MET A 88 15.53 3.64 -17.42
N THR A 89 14.50 2.92 -17.00
CA THR A 89 13.22 2.73 -17.69
C THR A 89 12.06 3.22 -16.83
N PHE A 90 11.22 4.11 -17.35
CA PHE A 90 10.03 4.65 -16.70
C PHE A 90 8.77 4.19 -17.42
N VAL A 91 7.75 3.77 -16.66
CA VAL A 91 6.40 3.59 -17.21
C VAL A 91 5.73 4.96 -17.35
N ASN A 92 5.41 5.36 -18.59
CA ASN A 92 4.81 6.64 -18.91
C ASN A 92 3.29 6.52 -19.11
N GLU A 93 2.63 5.98 -18.10
CA GLU A 93 1.18 5.81 -18.10
C GLU A 93 0.58 6.12 -16.74
N VAL A 94 -0.55 6.81 -16.73
CA VAL A 94 -1.39 6.98 -15.54
C VAL A 94 -2.63 6.11 -15.77
N PRO A 95 -2.90 5.09 -14.95
CA PRO A 95 -4.04 4.21 -15.12
C PRO A 95 -5.31 5.02 -14.87
N LYS A 96 -6.13 5.17 -15.91
CA LYS A 96 -7.45 5.77 -15.82
C LYS A 96 -8.46 4.65 -15.93
N VAL A 97 -9.30 4.53 -14.91
CA VAL A 97 -10.36 3.54 -14.85
C VAL A 97 -11.70 4.24 -14.72
N ILE A 98 -12.74 3.66 -15.30
CA ILE A 98 -14.12 4.13 -15.15
C ILE A 98 -14.61 3.60 -13.79
N PRO A 99 -14.98 4.45 -12.81
CA PRO A 99 -15.28 3.98 -11.45
C PRO A 99 -16.32 2.87 -11.34
N PRO A 100 -17.53 2.96 -11.95
CA PRO A 100 -18.53 1.89 -11.84
C PRO A 100 -18.03 0.56 -12.43
N VAL A 101 -17.38 0.60 -13.60
CA VAL A 101 -16.81 -0.60 -14.23
C VAL A 101 -15.73 -1.23 -13.36
N TYR A 102 -14.83 -0.40 -12.81
CA TYR A 102 -13.76 -0.90 -11.94
C TYR A 102 -14.30 -1.54 -10.65
N HIS A 103 -15.38 -0.98 -10.09
CA HIS A 103 -16.05 -1.57 -8.94
C HIS A 103 -16.72 -2.90 -9.30
N ALA A 104 -17.40 -2.97 -10.46
CA ALA A 104 -18.00 -4.20 -10.95
C ALA A 104 -16.97 -5.30 -11.24
N GLN A 105 -15.84 -4.97 -11.88
CA GLN A 105 -14.73 -5.90 -12.13
C GLN A 105 -14.21 -6.49 -10.80
N TRP A 106 -13.95 -5.66 -9.79
CA TRP A 106 -13.51 -6.14 -8.47
C TRP A 106 -14.60 -6.91 -7.71
N ALA A 107 -15.88 -6.59 -7.91
CA ALA A 107 -16.99 -7.33 -7.33
C ALA A 107 -17.12 -8.73 -7.97
N SER A 108 -16.95 -8.82 -9.28
CA SER A 108 -16.82 -10.10 -9.99
C SER A 108 -15.65 -10.90 -9.43
N MET A 109 -14.46 -10.30 -9.30
CA MET A 109 -13.29 -10.97 -8.70
C MET A 109 -13.57 -11.49 -7.29
N TRP A 110 -14.27 -10.71 -6.47
CA TRP A 110 -14.66 -11.11 -5.13
C TRP A 110 -15.52 -12.38 -5.13
N LEU A 111 -16.47 -12.48 -6.05
CA LEU A 111 -17.32 -13.65 -6.20
C LEU A 111 -16.53 -14.86 -6.71
N SER A 112 -15.75 -14.71 -7.78
CA SER A 112 -14.96 -15.82 -8.36
C SER A 112 -13.96 -16.37 -7.33
N MET A 113 -13.22 -15.49 -6.64
CA MET A 113 -12.25 -15.89 -5.63
C MET A 113 -12.91 -16.59 -4.43
N ARG A 114 -14.13 -16.20 -4.03
CA ARG A 114 -14.87 -16.88 -2.94
C ARG A 114 -15.39 -18.24 -3.37
N ARG A 115 -15.91 -18.37 -4.60
CA ARG A 115 -16.34 -19.66 -5.18
C ARG A 115 -15.16 -20.62 -5.23
N GLU A 116 -14.05 -20.17 -5.82
CA GLU A 116 -12.81 -20.95 -5.91
C GLU A 116 -12.24 -21.36 -4.55
N LYS A 117 -12.26 -20.46 -3.55
CA LYS A 117 -11.80 -20.82 -2.20
C LYS A 117 -12.72 -21.83 -1.50
N ARG A 118 -14.03 -21.77 -1.75
CA ARG A 118 -14.99 -22.76 -1.22
C ARG A 118 -14.72 -24.13 -1.83
N ASP A 119 -14.47 -24.16 -3.14
CA ASP A 119 -14.45 -25.39 -3.93
C ASP A 119 -13.05 -26.06 -4.00
N ARG A 120 -11.95 -25.28 -3.97
CA ARG A 120 -10.57 -25.82 -3.95
C ARG A 120 -10.17 -26.30 -2.55
N ARG A 121 -9.95 -27.61 -2.39
CA ARG A 121 -9.19 -28.18 -1.25
C ARG A 121 -8.17 -29.22 -1.72
N PRO A 122 -6.87 -29.12 -1.32
CA PRO A 122 -6.23 -28.08 -0.49
C PRO A 122 -5.64 -26.90 -1.29
N PHE A 123 -5.84 -25.65 -0.83
CA PHE A 123 -5.20 -24.46 -1.41
C PHE A 123 -3.76 -24.30 -0.89
N LYS A 124 -2.77 -24.40 -1.78
CA LYS A 124 -1.36 -24.17 -1.47
C LYS A 124 -0.98 -22.72 -1.79
N GLY A 125 -0.70 -21.93 -0.76
CA GLY A 125 -0.19 -20.57 -0.94
C GLY A 125 1.22 -20.55 -1.57
N MET A 126 1.55 -19.44 -2.22
CA MET A 126 2.90 -19.23 -2.77
C MET A 126 3.92 -19.14 -1.63
N ARG A 127 5.06 -19.79 -1.78
CA ARG A 127 6.13 -19.72 -0.78
C ARG A 127 6.90 -18.41 -0.96
N PHE A 128 6.93 -17.61 0.10
CA PHE A 128 7.75 -16.39 0.22
C PHE A 128 9.09 -16.65 0.93
N THR A 129 9.36 -17.89 1.33
CA THR A 129 10.55 -18.30 2.09
C THR A 129 11.85 -18.08 1.32
N PRO A 130 12.98 -17.92 2.03
CA PRO A 130 14.24 -17.41 1.52
C PRO A 130 14.71 -18.29 0.39
N PHE A 131 15.10 -17.66 -0.69
CA PHE A 131 15.54 -18.35 -1.85
C PHE A 131 16.82 -17.66 -2.44
N ASP A 132 17.41 -18.11 -3.54
CA ASP A 132 18.87 -18.03 -3.76
C ASP A 132 19.32 -16.62 -4.06
N ASP A 133 20.13 -16.08 -3.17
CA ASP A 133 20.59 -14.69 -3.22
C ASP A 133 21.59 -14.47 -4.38
N GLU A 134 22.12 -15.55 -4.99
CA GLU A 134 23.19 -15.54 -5.99
C GLU A 134 22.72 -15.73 -7.45
N GLU A 135 21.44 -16.07 -7.69
CA GLU A 135 20.93 -16.25 -9.06
C GLU A 135 20.65 -14.89 -9.73
N SER A 136 21.27 -14.65 -10.88
CA SER A 136 21.03 -13.42 -11.65
C SER A 136 19.57 -13.29 -12.11
N PRO A 137 19.01 -12.07 -12.19
CA PRO A 137 17.65 -11.86 -12.67
C PRO A 137 17.40 -12.52 -14.04
N LEU A 138 16.29 -13.23 -14.17
CA LEU A 138 15.90 -13.92 -15.40
C LEU A 138 15.77 -12.94 -16.58
N ASP A 139 16.28 -13.34 -17.74
CA ASP A 139 16.06 -12.60 -19.00
C ASP A 139 14.64 -12.88 -19.52
N TYR A 140 13.89 -11.80 -19.78
CA TYR A 140 12.53 -11.88 -20.31
C TYR A 140 12.51 -12.50 -21.71
N GLY A 141 13.48 -12.11 -22.56
CA GLY A 141 13.51 -12.52 -23.96
C GLY A 141 13.82 -14.01 -24.15
N ALA A 142 14.58 -14.62 -23.24
CA ALA A 142 14.96 -16.03 -23.34
C ALA A 142 13.95 -16.98 -22.67
N ASN A 143 13.26 -16.53 -21.62
CA ASN A 143 12.49 -17.43 -20.75
C ASN A 143 10.98 -17.19 -20.77
N ILE A 144 10.53 -15.97 -21.08
CA ILE A 144 9.13 -15.55 -20.87
C ILE A 144 8.41 -15.21 -22.17
N LEU A 145 9.14 -14.72 -23.18
CA LEU A 145 8.55 -14.21 -24.42
C LEU A 145 7.74 -15.28 -25.17
N ASP A 146 8.26 -16.50 -25.25
CA ASP A 146 7.66 -17.60 -26.02
C ASP A 146 6.65 -18.42 -25.21
N THR A 147 6.49 -18.12 -23.91
CA THR A 147 5.59 -18.86 -23.02
C THR A 147 4.20 -18.23 -23.03
N GLU A 148 3.19 -19.03 -23.40
CA GLU A 148 1.79 -18.64 -23.35
C GLU A 148 1.35 -18.36 -21.90
N PRO A 149 0.69 -17.22 -21.65
CA PRO A 149 0.24 -16.87 -20.31
C PRO A 149 -0.81 -17.87 -19.80
N THR A 150 -0.86 -18.03 -18.47
CA THR A 150 -1.97 -18.71 -17.81
C THR A 150 -3.24 -17.89 -17.94
N GLU A 151 -4.39 -18.56 -17.87
CA GLU A 151 -5.70 -17.94 -17.86
C GLU A 151 -5.85 -16.99 -16.65
N ALA A 152 -6.42 -15.81 -16.92
CA ALA A 152 -6.67 -14.80 -15.89
C ALA A 152 -7.95 -15.14 -15.11
N ILE A 153 -8.16 -14.47 -13.98
CA ILE A 153 -9.40 -14.67 -13.23
C ILE A 153 -10.52 -13.92 -13.98
N GLN A 154 -11.42 -14.66 -14.60
CA GLN A 154 -12.62 -14.15 -15.26
C GLN A 154 -13.82 -14.97 -14.79
N THR A 155 -14.98 -14.34 -14.70
CA THR A 155 -16.24 -15.05 -14.43
C THR A 155 -16.95 -15.23 -15.74
N ASP A 156 -17.56 -16.38 -15.93
CA ASP A 156 -18.49 -16.58 -17.05
C ASP A 156 -19.67 -15.64 -16.85
N LEU A 157 -19.79 -14.67 -17.76
CA LEU A 157 -20.91 -13.73 -17.83
C LEU A 157 -22.06 -14.42 -18.57
N ASP A 158 -23.30 -14.11 -18.17
CA ASP A 158 -24.47 -14.68 -18.83
C ASP A 158 -24.69 -14.03 -20.21
N GLU A 159 -24.83 -14.84 -21.25
CA GLU A 159 -24.99 -14.35 -22.63
C GLU A 159 -26.28 -13.56 -22.86
N GLU A 160 -27.33 -13.78 -22.05
CA GLU A 160 -28.61 -13.09 -22.16
C GLU A 160 -28.70 -11.89 -21.21
N GLU A 161 -28.33 -12.06 -19.93
CA GLU A 161 -28.46 -10.99 -18.93
C GLU A 161 -27.32 -9.95 -19.03
N ASP A 162 -26.08 -10.39 -19.29
CA ASP A 162 -24.87 -9.55 -19.34
C ASP A 162 -24.43 -9.23 -20.79
N ALA A 163 -25.29 -9.54 -21.77
CA ALA A 163 -25.09 -9.24 -23.19
C ALA A 163 -24.49 -7.86 -23.51
N PRO A 164 -24.90 -6.73 -22.87
CA PRO A 164 -24.31 -5.41 -23.19
C PRO A 164 -22.86 -5.22 -22.72
N ASP A 165 -22.41 -6.01 -21.75
CA ASP A 165 -21.12 -5.84 -21.07
C ASP A 165 -20.10 -6.92 -21.49
N LEU A 166 -20.58 -8.05 -21.99
CA LEU A 166 -19.82 -9.27 -22.32
C LEU A 166 -18.54 -9.01 -23.15
N ASP A 167 -18.63 -8.15 -24.16
CA ASP A 167 -17.53 -7.89 -25.10
C ASP A 167 -16.36 -7.10 -24.53
N TRP A 168 -16.60 -6.23 -23.53
CA TRP A 168 -15.61 -5.22 -23.11
C TRP A 168 -15.31 -5.26 -21.61
N PHE A 169 -16.06 -6.01 -20.82
CA PHE A 169 -16.01 -5.95 -19.36
C PHE A 169 -14.62 -6.25 -18.78
N TYR A 170 -13.88 -7.22 -19.33
CA TYR A 170 -12.54 -7.58 -18.85
C TYR A 170 -11.38 -6.95 -19.62
N ASP A 171 -11.66 -6.00 -20.53
CA ASP A 171 -10.62 -5.27 -21.24
C ASP A 171 -9.77 -4.39 -20.31
N HIS A 172 -8.52 -4.17 -20.69
CA HIS A 172 -7.61 -3.26 -19.98
C HIS A 172 -8.15 -1.82 -19.90
N LYS A 173 -8.80 -1.35 -20.97
CA LYS A 173 -9.42 -0.02 -21.06
C LYS A 173 -10.84 -0.15 -21.65
N PRO A 174 -11.83 -0.46 -20.80
CA PRO A 174 -13.19 -0.65 -21.25
C PRO A 174 -13.74 0.65 -21.86
N LEU A 175 -14.58 0.52 -22.89
CA LEU A 175 -15.38 1.61 -23.46
C LEU A 175 -14.60 2.84 -23.96
N THR A 176 -13.39 2.66 -24.52
CA THR A 176 -12.51 3.76 -24.99
C THR A 176 -13.17 4.70 -26.04
N LYS A 177 -14.36 4.39 -26.57
CA LYS A 177 -15.07 5.23 -27.58
C LYS A 177 -16.43 5.83 -27.20
N LYS A 178 -17.13 5.44 -26.14
CA LYS A 178 -18.45 6.04 -25.83
C LYS A 178 -18.81 5.90 -24.35
N TYR A 179 -19.01 7.05 -23.69
CA TYR A 179 -20.15 7.41 -22.83
C TYR A 179 -19.77 8.43 -21.75
N LYS A 180 -20.74 9.31 -21.45
CA LYS A 180 -20.77 10.13 -20.23
C LYS A 180 -21.31 9.25 -19.11
N ALA A 181 -20.57 9.15 -18.01
CA ALA A 181 -21.01 8.45 -16.81
C ALA A 181 -22.26 9.13 -16.22
N THR A 182 -23.31 8.37 -15.97
CA THR A 182 -24.40 8.72 -15.05
C THR A 182 -24.03 8.24 -13.66
N ASN A 183 -24.04 9.14 -12.69
CA ASN A 183 -23.86 8.79 -11.27
C ASN A 183 -25.08 7.98 -10.82
N THR A 184 -24.85 6.77 -10.33
CA THR A 184 -25.78 6.10 -9.42
C THR A 184 -25.30 6.41 -8.01
N ASP A 185 -25.86 7.46 -7.42
CA ASP A 185 -25.70 7.73 -6.00
C ASP A 185 -26.59 6.74 -5.25
N PHE A 186 -26.01 5.91 -4.38
CA PHE A 186 -26.77 5.19 -3.38
C PHE A 186 -27.27 6.22 -2.36
N ILE A 187 -28.55 6.58 -2.43
CA ILE A 187 -29.23 7.42 -1.44
C ILE A 187 -29.81 6.47 -0.39
N ASP A 188 -29.05 6.19 0.65
CA ASP A 188 -29.59 5.64 1.90
C ASP A 188 -29.30 6.62 3.04
N ASN A 189 -30.36 7.11 3.68
CA ASN A 189 -30.34 7.96 4.87
C ASN A 189 -29.89 7.21 6.15
N ASN A 190 -29.04 6.19 6.03
CA ASN A 190 -28.66 5.28 7.13
C ASN A 190 -27.42 5.72 7.92
N PHE A 191 -26.83 6.89 7.65
CA PHE A 191 -25.59 7.37 8.30
C PHE A 191 -25.82 8.30 9.51
N TYR A 192 -26.95 8.18 10.21
CA TYR A 192 -27.20 9.00 11.40
C TYR A 192 -26.07 8.84 12.44
N LEU A 193 -25.41 9.95 12.83
CA LEU A 193 -24.22 10.02 13.69
C LEU A 193 -22.93 9.36 13.14
N PHE A 194 -22.96 8.78 11.93
CA PHE A 194 -21.80 8.22 11.23
C PHE A 194 -21.37 9.05 10.01
N GLU A 195 -21.73 10.34 10.00
CA GLU A 195 -21.22 11.32 9.05
C GLU A 195 -19.90 11.97 9.51
N PRO A 196 -19.05 12.47 8.59
CA PRO A 196 -17.84 13.20 8.95
C PRO A 196 -18.08 14.34 9.95
N LYS A 197 -19.20 15.05 9.82
CA LYS A 197 -19.58 16.15 10.72
C LYS A 197 -19.75 15.69 12.17
N ALA A 198 -20.44 14.57 12.38
CA ALA A 198 -20.65 14.01 13.71
C ALA A 198 -19.32 13.64 14.39
N PHE A 199 -18.37 13.06 13.64
CA PHE A 199 -17.04 12.75 14.15
C PHE A 199 -16.19 13.98 14.45
N PHE A 200 -16.35 15.08 13.70
CA PHE A 200 -15.65 16.33 14.01
C PHE A 200 -16.14 16.93 15.33
N THR A 201 -17.46 16.93 15.55
CA THR A 201 -18.06 17.37 16.82
C THR A 201 -17.62 16.47 17.97
N ALA A 202 -17.66 15.14 17.80
CA ALA A 202 -17.19 14.19 18.80
C ALA A 202 -15.72 14.42 19.18
N LYS A 203 -14.84 14.64 18.18
CA LYS A 203 -13.43 14.96 18.41
C LYS A 203 -13.23 16.29 19.15
N ALA A 204 -14.02 17.32 18.82
CA ALA A 204 -13.92 18.64 19.45
C ALA A 204 -14.34 18.60 20.92
N MET A 205 -15.39 17.84 21.23
CA MET A 205 -15.96 17.70 22.58
C MET A 205 -15.26 16.64 23.43
N ASN A 206 -14.23 15.96 22.92
CA ASN A 206 -13.59 14.81 23.57
C ASN A 206 -14.57 13.68 23.93
N MET A 207 -15.54 13.41 23.04
CA MET A 207 -16.57 12.38 23.20
C MET A 207 -16.36 11.24 22.20
N ALA A 208 -16.84 10.03 22.54
CA ALA A 208 -16.72 8.87 21.67
C ALA A 208 -18.09 8.34 21.25
N ILE A 209 -18.36 8.33 19.94
CA ILE A 209 -19.56 7.68 19.41
C ILE A 209 -19.39 6.15 19.56
N PRO A 210 -20.38 5.40 20.08
CA PRO A 210 -20.32 3.94 20.14
C PRO A 210 -20.05 3.33 18.77
N GLY A 211 -19.07 2.42 18.69
CA GLY A 211 -18.61 1.85 17.41
C GLY A 211 -17.79 2.82 16.53
N GLY A 212 -17.65 4.09 16.93
CA GLY A 212 -16.93 5.14 16.22
C GLY A 212 -15.45 5.26 16.60
N ALA A 213 -14.76 6.20 15.95
CA ALA A 213 -13.36 6.50 16.19
C ALA A 213 -13.13 7.26 17.50
N ARG A 214 -12.05 6.93 18.23
CA ARG A 214 -11.58 7.68 19.41
C ARG A 214 -10.40 8.58 19.06
N PHE A 215 -10.41 9.79 19.58
CA PHE A 215 -9.40 10.82 19.31
C PHE A 215 -8.73 11.30 20.59
N GLU A 216 -7.55 11.89 20.46
CA GLU A 216 -6.95 12.63 21.56
C GLU A 216 -7.74 13.93 21.81
N PRO A 217 -7.91 14.35 23.09
CA PRO A 217 -8.59 15.59 23.44
C PRO A 217 -7.96 16.79 22.74
N LEU A 218 -8.80 17.69 22.22
CA LEU A 218 -8.33 18.92 21.58
C LEU A 218 -7.78 19.92 22.61
N HIS A 219 -8.45 20.02 23.75
CA HIS A 219 -8.05 20.80 24.91
C HIS A 219 -7.75 19.84 26.05
N ARG A 220 -6.48 19.69 26.43
CA ARG A 220 -6.04 18.79 27.51
C ARG A 220 -6.10 19.45 28.90
N ASP A 221 -6.08 20.78 28.94
CA ASP A 221 -5.90 21.57 30.16
C ASP A 221 -7.19 22.31 30.58
N ALA A 222 -8.35 21.91 30.06
CA ALA A 222 -9.64 22.52 30.42
C ALA A 222 -10.08 22.19 31.87
N GLU A 223 -9.43 21.22 32.51
CA GLU A 223 -9.68 20.81 33.89
C GLU A 223 -9.10 21.79 34.93
N SER A 224 -8.30 22.81 34.56
CA SER A 224 -7.64 23.68 35.54
C SER A 224 -8.18 25.10 35.65
N TYR A 225 -9.18 25.49 34.85
CA TYR A 225 -9.62 26.89 34.78
C TYR A 225 -11.08 27.15 35.19
N ASP A 226 -11.93 26.12 35.32
CA ASP A 226 -13.37 26.26 35.59
C ASP A 226 -13.93 25.24 36.61
N ASP A 227 -13.15 24.85 37.63
CA ASP A 227 -13.70 24.21 38.84
C ASP A 227 -14.38 25.23 39.79
N ASP A 228 -14.78 26.38 39.25
CA ASP A 228 -15.59 27.35 39.97
C ASP A 228 -16.96 26.73 40.24
N TRP A 229 -17.22 26.43 41.50
CA TRP A 229 -18.52 25.97 41.99
C TRP A 229 -19.63 26.89 41.48
N ASN A 230 -20.35 26.43 40.46
CA ASN A 230 -21.50 27.14 39.93
C ASN A 230 -22.78 26.68 40.62
N GLU A 231 -23.60 27.64 41.08
CA GLU A 231 -24.86 27.40 41.80
C GLU A 231 -25.90 26.59 40.99
N LEU A 232 -25.65 26.43 39.69
CA LEU A 232 -26.45 25.69 38.71
C LEU A 232 -26.16 24.18 38.70
N ASN A 233 -24.95 23.75 39.07
CA ASN A 233 -24.54 22.33 39.05
C ASN A 233 -24.77 21.62 40.40
N GLY A 234 -25.45 22.27 41.34
CA GLY A 234 -25.73 21.72 42.66
C GLY A 234 -26.62 20.48 42.59
N ILE A 235 -26.18 19.37 43.17
CA ILE A 235 -26.86 18.06 43.14
C ILE A 235 -28.33 18.16 43.62
N ASN A 236 -28.60 19.02 44.60
CA ASN A 236 -29.94 19.23 45.16
C ASN A 236 -30.89 19.98 44.22
N LYS A 237 -30.37 20.64 43.18
CA LYS A 237 -31.14 21.38 42.17
C LYS A 237 -31.34 20.58 40.87
N VAL A 238 -30.63 19.45 40.69
CA VAL A 238 -30.77 18.56 39.54
C VAL A 238 -31.69 17.39 39.90
N THR A 239 -32.83 17.29 39.23
CA THR A 239 -33.75 16.16 39.43
C THR A 239 -33.38 15.00 38.52
N PHE A 240 -32.86 13.92 39.09
CA PHE A 240 -32.60 12.67 38.36
C PHE A 240 -33.90 11.86 38.22
N VAL A 241 -34.56 11.94 37.06
CA VAL A 241 -35.78 11.19 36.78
C VAL A 241 -35.44 9.78 36.29
N SER A 242 -35.78 8.74 37.07
CA SER A 242 -35.41 7.33 36.79
C SER A 242 -35.95 6.76 35.47
N ARG A 243 -36.90 7.44 34.81
CA ARG A 243 -37.44 7.06 33.48
C ARG A 243 -36.79 7.80 32.31
N SER A 244 -35.93 8.78 32.57
CA SER A 244 -35.17 9.49 31.55
C SER A 244 -33.82 8.79 31.39
N VAL A 245 -33.52 8.35 30.16
CA VAL A 245 -32.23 7.78 29.78
C VAL A 245 -31.12 8.71 30.31
N PRO A 246 -30.06 8.22 31.00
CA PRO A 246 -28.94 9.06 31.37
C PRO A 246 -28.44 9.83 30.13
N PHE A 247 -28.02 11.08 30.29
CA PHE A 247 -27.42 11.89 29.22
C PHE A 247 -26.16 11.19 28.70
N GLY A 248 -26.34 10.22 27.81
CA GLY A 248 -25.24 9.52 27.17
C GLY A 248 -24.61 10.41 26.11
N ASP A 249 -23.37 10.10 25.76
CA ASP A 249 -22.58 10.88 24.79
C ASP A 249 -23.32 11.17 23.47
N ARG A 250 -24.18 10.23 23.06
CA ARG A 250 -25.04 10.34 21.88
C ARG A 250 -26.00 11.54 21.91
N TYR A 251 -26.49 11.91 23.09
CA TYR A 251 -27.40 13.06 23.24
C TYR A 251 -26.66 14.38 23.05
N VAL A 252 -25.41 14.53 23.50
CA VAL A 252 -24.65 15.79 23.34
C VAL A 252 -24.24 15.99 21.88
N VAL A 253 -23.79 14.94 21.20
CA VAL A 253 -23.47 15.00 19.76
C VAL A 253 -24.75 15.17 18.92
N GLY A 254 -25.85 14.55 19.34
CA GLY A 254 -27.15 14.58 18.67
C GLY A 254 -28.01 15.83 18.93
N THR A 255 -27.89 16.55 20.05
CA THR A 255 -28.73 17.73 20.35
C THR A 255 -28.29 19.00 19.61
N LEU A 256 -27.07 19.04 19.08
CA LEU A 256 -26.64 20.03 18.08
C LEU A 256 -27.23 19.74 16.68
N SER A 257 -27.90 18.61 16.49
CA SER A 257 -28.62 18.20 15.28
C SER A 257 -29.89 17.41 15.64
N ILE A 258 -30.92 18.10 16.13
CA ILE A 258 -32.15 17.48 16.67
C ILE A 258 -32.81 16.54 15.64
N GLN A 259 -32.86 15.24 15.94
CA GLN A 259 -34.11 14.51 16.21
C GLN A 259 -33.84 13.11 16.80
N SER A 260 -34.66 12.76 17.78
CA SER A 260 -34.68 11.50 18.51
C SER A 260 -34.99 10.30 17.60
N SER A 261 -34.28 9.21 17.79
CA SER A 261 -34.80 7.87 17.52
C SER A 261 -34.18 6.88 18.50
N GLN A 262 -35.05 6.16 19.18
CA GLN A 262 -34.73 5.10 20.14
C GLN A 262 -33.88 4.02 19.47
N TRP A 263 -32.70 3.74 20.02
CA TRP A 263 -31.99 2.50 19.77
C TRP A 263 -31.54 1.91 21.10
N THR A 264 -32.27 0.88 21.47
CA THR A 264 -32.05 -0.01 22.62
C THR A 264 -30.79 -0.83 22.40
N ASN A 265 -29.93 -0.84 23.42
CA ASN A 265 -29.12 -1.97 23.89
C ASN A 265 -28.81 -3.04 22.84
N ASN A 266 -27.76 -2.81 22.05
CA ASN A 266 -26.84 -3.86 21.61
C ASN A 266 -25.61 -3.19 20.99
N GLN A 267 -24.43 -3.78 21.23
CA GLN A 267 -23.11 -3.50 20.63
C GLN A 267 -22.13 -2.60 21.40
N ASP A 268 -21.55 -3.17 22.46
CA ASP A 268 -20.16 -2.86 22.89
C ASP A 268 -19.10 -3.55 21.98
N SER A 269 -19.49 -4.06 20.81
CA SER A 269 -18.64 -4.90 19.95
C SER A 269 -18.34 -4.28 18.59
N GLY A 270 -17.98 -3.00 18.56
CA GLY A 270 -17.28 -2.45 17.39
C GLY A 270 -15.88 -3.06 17.29
N CYS A 271 -15.56 -3.79 16.22
CA CYS A 271 -14.21 -4.32 16.00
C CYS A 271 -13.19 -3.16 16.04
N SER A 272 -12.18 -3.25 16.93
CA SER A 272 -11.14 -2.23 17.13
C SER A 272 -10.48 -1.79 15.83
N THR A 273 -10.35 -2.71 14.88
CA THR A 273 -9.87 -2.47 13.53
C THR A 273 -10.69 -1.46 12.73
N CYS A 274 -12.03 -1.58 12.76
CA CYS A 274 -12.91 -0.68 12.02
C CYS A 274 -12.84 0.74 12.59
N GLN A 275 -12.69 0.86 13.91
CA GLN A 275 -12.55 2.15 14.59
C GLN A 275 -11.27 2.89 14.19
N GLU A 276 -10.14 2.19 14.06
CA GLU A 276 -8.86 2.79 13.63
C GLU A 276 -8.89 3.23 12.16
N LEU A 277 -9.50 2.44 11.26
CA LEU A 277 -9.68 2.85 9.86
C LEU A 277 -10.57 4.09 9.74
N LEU A 278 -11.65 4.12 10.53
CA LEU A 278 -12.56 5.27 10.59
C LEU A 278 -11.85 6.51 11.14
N LYS A 279 -10.99 6.35 12.15
CA LYS A 279 -10.16 7.43 12.70
C LYS A 279 -9.27 8.04 11.62
N ASP A 280 -8.60 7.21 10.83
CA ASP A 280 -7.76 7.69 9.73
C ASP A 280 -8.58 8.39 8.63
N TYR A 281 -9.78 7.90 8.31
CA TYR A 281 -10.70 8.56 7.38
C TYR A 281 -11.10 9.96 7.87
N VAL A 282 -11.55 10.07 9.13
CA VAL A 282 -11.95 11.34 9.74
C VAL A 282 -10.77 12.32 9.80
N LEU A 283 -9.58 11.86 10.16
CA LEU A 283 -8.37 12.71 10.18
C LEU A 283 -7.98 13.21 8.78
N ASN A 284 -8.22 12.42 7.74
CA ASN A 284 -7.95 12.83 6.36
C ASN A 284 -8.94 13.90 5.87
N GLU A 285 -10.23 13.75 6.17
CA GLU A 285 -11.24 14.77 5.83
C GLU A 285 -11.07 16.04 6.68
N LEU A 286 -10.75 15.92 7.97
CA LEU A 286 -10.53 17.06 8.87
C LEU A 286 -9.36 17.95 8.40
N HIS A 287 -8.25 17.34 7.98
CA HIS A 287 -7.05 18.05 7.55
C HIS A 287 -7.01 18.34 6.05
N LYS A 288 -8.11 18.12 5.33
CA LYS A 288 -8.22 18.37 3.89
C LYS A 288 -8.15 19.87 3.62
N ARG A 289 -7.04 20.31 3.03
CA ARG A 289 -6.85 21.70 2.60
C ARG A 289 -6.98 21.80 1.08
N LYS A 290 -7.54 22.90 0.59
CA LYS A 290 -7.55 23.20 -0.86
C LYS A 290 -6.10 23.22 -1.36
N PRO A 291 -5.76 22.51 -2.45
CA PRO A 291 -4.40 22.49 -2.97
C PRO A 291 -4.02 23.90 -3.43
N LYS A 292 -2.83 24.37 -3.04
CA LYS A 292 -2.32 25.66 -3.50
C LYS A 292 -2.10 25.62 -5.02
N PRO A 293 -2.46 26.67 -5.76
CA PRO A 293 -2.15 26.73 -7.19
C PRO A 293 -0.62 26.69 -7.38
N GLN A 294 -0.16 25.76 -8.21
CA GLN A 294 1.25 25.58 -8.55
C GLN A 294 1.40 25.45 -10.05
N SER A 295 2.57 25.84 -10.59
CA SER A 295 2.87 25.62 -12.00
C SER A 295 2.98 24.12 -12.30
N LYS A 296 2.27 23.67 -13.34
CA LYS A 296 2.26 22.26 -13.74
C LYS A 296 3.62 21.90 -14.34
N LYS A 297 4.45 21.19 -13.57
CA LYS A 297 5.72 20.62 -14.04
C LYS A 297 5.53 19.14 -14.33
N ASP A 298 5.59 18.78 -15.61
CA ASP A 298 5.52 17.39 -16.06
C ASP A 298 6.94 16.88 -16.35
N LEU A 299 7.46 16.06 -15.43
CA LEU A 299 8.80 15.49 -15.51
C LEU A 299 8.98 14.66 -16.78
N PHE A 300 8.02 13.81 -17.13
CA PHE A 300 8.16 12.92 -18.28
C PHE A 300 8.06 13.64 -19.60
N ARG A 301 7.25 14.70 -19.67
CA ARG A 301 7.27 15.59 -20.83
C ARG A 301 8.63 16.27 -21.01
N GLN A 302 9.26 16.71 -19.92
CA GLN A 302 10.61 17.30 -19.99
C GLN A 302 11.66 16.27 -20.41
N LEU A 303 11.65 15.07 -19.82
CA LEU A 303 12.59 14.01 -20.19
C LEU A 303 12.44 13.60 -21.65
N LYS A 304 11.21 13.43 -22.13
CA LYS A 304 10.88 13.06 -23.51
C LYS A 304 11.30 14.10 -24.55
N ASN A 305 11.40 15.37 -24.16
CA ASN A 305 11.90 16.44 -25.03
C ASN A 305 13.43 16.42 -25.17
N THR A 306 14.15 15.65 -24.36
CA THR A 306 15.61 15.53 -24.47
C THR A 306 15.99 14.42 -25.44
N LYS A 307 17.15 14.56 -26.10
CA LYS A 307 17.70 13.53 -27.01
C LYS A 307 18.08 12.21 -26.33
N PHE A 308 18.17 12.20 -25.01
CA PHE A 308 18.66 11.08 -24.20
C PHE A 308 17.58 10.05 -23.87
N PHE A 309 16.31 10.36 -24.09
CA PHE A 309 15.21 9.47 -23.79
C PHE A 309 14.43 9.12 -25.06
N LYS A 310 14.07 7.85 -25.18
CA LYS A 310 13.26 7.30 -26.26
C LYS A 310 11.99 6.67 -25.70
N THR A 311 10.98 6.49 -26.54
CA THR A 311 9.69 5.88 -26.16
C THR A 311 9.46 4.59 -26.93
N THR A 312 9.00 3.56 -26.23
CA THR A 312 8.62 2.24 -26.76
C THR A 312 7.37 1.74 -26.03
N ARG A 313 6.81 0.61 -26.45
CA ARG A 313 5.85 -0.19 -25.65
C ARG A 313 6.53 -1.49 -25.23
N LEU A 314 6.32 -1.92 -23.99
CA LEU A 314 6.85 -3.17 -23.45
C LEU A 314 5.81 -3.84 -22.55
N HIS A 315 5.96 -5.15 -22.34
CA HIS A 315 5.17 -5.85 -21.34
C HIS A 315 5.55 -5.39 -19.93
N TRP A 316 4.58 -5.23 -19.04
CA TRP A 316 4.81 -4.75 -17.68
C TRP A 316 5.82 -5.60 -16.90
N ALA A 317 5.73 -6.93 -17.02
CA ALA A 317 6.67 -7.86 -16.37
C ALA A 317 8.11 -7.70 -16.88
N GLU A 318 8.28 -7.40 -18.17
CA GLU A 318 9.59 -7.10 -18.76
C GLU A 318 10.17 -5.82 -18.16
N VAL A 319 9.36 -4.75 -18.06
CA VAL A 319 9.79 -3.49 -17.45
C VAL A 319 10.17 -3.68 -15.98
N GLY A 320 9.42 -4.53 -15.26
CA GLY A 320 9.74 -4.89 -13.87
C GLY A 320 11.11 -5.55 -13.74
N LEU A 321 11.41 -6.54 -14.58
CA LEU A 321 12.72 -7.22 -14.59
C LEU A 321 13.86 -6.25 -14.96
N GLN A 322 13.64 -5.42 -15.99
CA GLN A 322 14.61 -4.39 -16.38
C GLN A 322 14.88 -3.41 -15.24
N PHE A 323 13.84 -2.98 -14.53
CA PHE A 323 13.96 -2.09 -13.39
C PHE A 323 14.72 -2.72 -12.21
N CYS A 324 14.43 -3.97 -11.86
CA CYS A 324 15.16 -4.69 -10.80
C CYS A 324 16.67 -4.77 -11.13
N ARG A 325 17.01 -5.13 -12.37
CA ARG A 325 18.39 -5.18 -12.84
C ARG A 325 19.09 -3.82 -12.80
N GLN A 326 18.42 -2.78 -13.30
CA GLN A 326 18.95 -1.42 -13.27
C GLN A 326 19.19 -0.94 -11.83
N GLY A 327 18.25 -1.19 -10.91
CA GLY A 327 18.40 -0.84 -9.50
C GLY A 327 19.57 -1.55 -8.83
N TYR A 328 19.70 -2.86 -9.05
CA TYR A 328 20.83 -3.66 -8.56
C TYR A 328 22.17 -3.11 -9.07
N ASN A 329 22.29 -2.88 -10.38
CA ASN A 329 23.50 -2.34 -11.00
C ASN A 329 23.86 -0.94 -10.46
N MET A 330 22.88 -0.05 -10.25
CA MET A 330 23.13 1.28 -9.71
C MET A 330 23.66 1.24 -8.27
N LEU A 331 23.08 0.37 -7.43
CA LEU A 331 23.52 0.20 -6.04
C LEU A 331 24.89 -0.48 -5.97
N ASN A 332 25.12 -1.51 -6.79
CA ASN A 332 26.41 -2.18 -6.85
C ASN A 332 27.52 -1.23 -7.33
N LEU A 333 27.25 -0.40 -8.35
CA LEU A 333 28.16 0.67 -8.77
C LEU A 333 28.44 1.69 -7.66
N LEU A 334 27.49 1.96 -6.75
CA LEU A 334 27.70 2.86 -5.62
C LEU A 334 28.63 2.24 -4.57
N ILE A 335 28.50 0.94 -4.31
CA ILE A 335 29.36 0.17 -3.39
C ILE A 335 30.80 0.16 -3.92
N HIS A 336 30.99 -0.23 -5.18
CA HIS A 336 32.30 -0.22 -5.83
C HIS A 336 32.87 1.19 -5.98
N GLY A 337 32.04 2.19 -6.28
CA GLY A 337 32.45 3.60 -6.36
C GLY A 337 32.94 4.16 -5.02
N LYS A 338 32.52 3.58 -3.89
CA LYS A 338 33.00 3.88 -2.54
C LYS A 338 34.11 2.94 -2.05
N ASN A 339 34.58 2.02 -2.90
CA ASN A 339 35.61 1.03 -2.58
C ASN A 339 35.27 0.13 -1.38
N LEU A 340 34.00 -0.24 -1.23
CA LEU A 340 33.49 -1.09 -0.15
C LEU A 340 33.51 -2.57 -0.57
N ASN A 341 34.68 -3.11 -0.88
CA ASN A 341 34.82 -4.45 -1.48
C ASN A 341 34.51 -5.61 -0.50
N TYR A 342 34.35 -5.31 0.79
CA TYR A 342 33.97 -6.26 1.83
C TYR A 342 32.46 -6.47 1.95
N LEU A 343 31.68 -5.79 1.11
CA LEU A 343 30.22 -5.77 1.15
C LEU A 343 29.67 -6.32 -0.16
N HIS A 344 28.85 -7.36 -0.06
CA HIS A 344 28.15 -7.97 -1.19
C HIS A 344 26.69 -7.55 -1.16
N LEU A 345 26.17 -7.09 -2.31
CA LEU A 345 24.75 -6.89 -2.52
C LEU A 345 24.23 -8.11 -3.28
N ASP A 346 23.27 -8.81 -2.70
CA ASP A 346 22.58 -9.91 -3.37
C ASP A 346 21.45 -9.43 -4.28
N CYS A 347 20.92 -10.33 -5.13
CA CYS A 347 19.86 -10.00 -6.08
C CYS A 347 18.54 -9.59 -5.42
N ASP A 348 18.35 -9.93 -4.14
CA ASP A 348 17.19 -9.55 -3.32
C ASP A 348 17.38 -8.25 -2.55
N MET A 349 18.49 -7.55 -2.79
CA MET A 349 18.85 -6.27 -2.19
C MET A 349 19.18 -6.34 -0.69
N ASN A 350 19.55 -7.51 -0.16
CA ASN A 350 20.22 -7.61 1.12
C ASN A 350 21.71 -7.30 0.98
N LEU A 351 22.21 -6.60 1.99
CA LEU A 351 23.58 -6.14 2.04
C LEU A 351 24.34 -6.96 3.09
N LYS A 352 25.23 -7.85 2.64
CA LYS A 352 25.92 -8.83 3.50
C LYS A 352 27.43 -8.57 3.54
N PRO A 353 28.10 -8.74 4.70
CA PRO A 353 29.56 -8.82 4.72
C PRO A 353 30.01 -10.09 3.99
N VAL A 354 31.09 -10.02 3.22
CA VAL A 354 31.58 -11.16 2.42
C VAL A 354 31.94 -12.34 3.34
N LYS A 355 31.15 -13.43 3.28
CA LYS A 355 31.47 -14.77 3.80
C LYS A 355 30.94 -15.86 2.84
N THR A 356 31.61 -17.00 2.89
CA THR A 356 31.54 -18.18 1.99
C THR A 356 30.13 -18.65 1.62
N LEU A 357 29.98 -18.98 0.33
CA LEU A 357 28.77 -19.42 -0.36
C LEU A 357 28.37 -20.86 0.07
N THR A 358 27.16 -21.02 0.58
CA THR A 358 26.49 -22.33 0.69
C THR A 358 25.60 -22.53 -0.53
N THR A 359 25.46 -23.78 -0.99
CA THR A 359 24.75 -24.11 -2.23
C THR A 359 23.24 -24.30 -2.05
N LYS A 360 22.49 -23.79 -3.05
CA LYS A 360 21.10 -24.05 -3.48
C LYS A 360 19.94 -23.33 -2.75
N GLU A 361 19.08 -22.65 -3.54
CA GLU A 361 17.60 -22.84 -3.72
C GLU A 361 16.85 -21.51 -4.05
N GLN A 362 16.07 -21.40 -5.15
CA GLN A 362 15.80 -20.22 -6.05
C GLN A 362 14.67 -19.17 -5.76
N LYS A 363 14.91 -17.83 -5.67
CA LYS A 363 13.85 -16.76 -5.63
C LYS A 363 13.32 -16.38 -7.02
N LYS A 364 11.99 -16.34 -7.23
CA LYS A 364 11.40 -15.73 -8.45
C LYS A 364 10.25 -14.77 -8.12
N ASN A 365 10.21 -13.62 -8.78
CA ASN A 365 9.16 -12.59 -8.70
C ASN A 365 7.75 -13.20 -8.90
N CYS A 366 6.74 -12.79 -8.12
CA CYS A 366 5.38 -13.38 -8.15
C CYS A 366 4.79 -13.42 -9.57
N HIS A 367 4.83 -12.30 -10.30
CA HIS A 367 4.34 -12.23 -11.68
C HIS A 367 5.22 -13.01 -12.67
N VAL A 368 6.52 -13.17 -12.40
CA VAL A 368 7.41 -13.98 -13.24
C VAL A 368 7.08 -15.46 -13.06
N GLN A 369 6.83 -15.91 -11.83
CA GLN A 369 6.37 -17.28 -11.55
C GLN A 369 5.03 -17.59 -12.20
N TYR A 370 4.09 -16.64 -12.17
CA TYR A 370 2.82 -16.74 -12.89
C TYR A 370 3.03 -16.89 -14.39
N ARG A 371 3.92 -16.09 -14.98
CA ARG A 371 4.23 -16.16 -16.42
C ARG A 371 4.98 -17.41 -16.84
N LEU A 372 5.72 -18.04 -15.93
CA LEU A 372 6.37 -19.33 -16.14
C LEU A 372 5.44 -20.52 -15.89
N ARG A 373 4.14 -20.29 -15.62
CA ARG A 373 3.13 -21.32 -15.29
C ARG A 373 3.47 -22.16 -14.03
N ASN A 374 4.30 -21.63 -13.14
CA ASN A 374 4.61 -22.28 -11.87
C ASN A 374 3.53 -22.03 -10.80
N VAL A 375 2.69 -21.00 -11.01
CA VAL A 375 1.73 -20.47 -10.04
C VAL A 375 0.45 -20.07 -10.77
N ASP A 376 -0.70 -20.40 -10.20
CA ASP A 376 -2.04 -20.05 -10.73
C ASP A 376 -2.36 -18.56 -10.52
N ALA A 377 -3.32 -18.03 -11.28
CA ALA A 377 -3.77 -16.64 -11.13
C ALA A 377 -4.28 -16.32 -9.71
N LEU A 378 -4.99 -17.27 -9.08
CA LEU A 378 -5.46 -17.15 -7.70
C LEU A 378 -4.31 -17.15 -6.68
N GLN A 379 -3.31 -18.00 -6.87
CA GLN A 379 -2.13 -18.05 -6.01
C GLN A 379 -1.27 -16.80 -6.17
N LEU A 380 -1.18 -16.24 -7.39
CA LEU A 380 -0.57 -14.94 -7.64
C LEU A 380 -1.30 -13.85 -6.85
N ALA A 381 -2.62 -13.81 -6.91
CA ALA A 381 -3.42 -12.79 -6.23
C ALA A 381 -3.36 -12.90 -4.70
N ASP A 382 -3.39 -14.11 -4.14
CA ASP A 382 -3.15 -14.38 -2.71
C ASP A 382 -1.72 -13.97 -2.32
N GLY A 383 -0.74 -14.27 -3.17
CA GLY A 383 0.65 -13.86 -2.98
C GLY A 383 0.83 -12.34 -2.96
N LEU A 384 0.19 -11.61 -3.88
CA LEU A 384 0.20 -10.15 -3.88
C LEU A 384 -0.47 -9.59 -2.63
N GLN A 385 -1.59 -10.16 -2.19
CA GLN A 385 -2.24 -9.76 -0.95
C GLN A 385 -1.33 -9.97 0.25
N PHE A 386 -0.67 -11.12 0.35
CA PHE A 386 0.29 -11.41 1.40
C PHE A 386 1.45 -10.41 1.41
N THR A 387 1.99 -10.10 0.22
CA THR A 387 3.10 -9.16 0.04
C THR A 387 2.75 -7.77 0.57
N PHE A 388 1.59 -7.21 0.19
CA PHE A 388 1.20 -5.87 0.62
C PHE A 388 0.79 -5.80 2.10
N ALA A 389 0.22 -6.87 2.64
CA ALA A 389 -0.14 -6.97 4.05
C ALA A 389 1.09 -7.11 4.97
N HIS A 390 2.13 -7.84 4.53
CA HIS A 390 3.27 -8.22 5.37
C HIS A 390 4.60 -7.56 4.96
N VAL A 391 4.57 -6.39 4.30
CA VAL A 391 5.78 -5.62 3.91
C VAL A 391 6.75 -5.42 5.08
N GLY A 392 6.25 -5.21 6.30
CA GLY A 392 7.09 -5.06 7.49
C GLY A 392 7.97 -6.29 7.75
N GLN A 393 7.39 -7.49 7.66
CA GLN A 393 8.11 -8.75 7.86
C GLN A 393 9.03 -9.09 6.67
N LEU A 394 8.58 -8.80 5.44
CA LEU A 394 9.32 -9.15 4.23
C LEU A 394 10.52 -8.24 3.93
N THR A 395 10.47 -6.96 4.31
CA THR A 395 11.47 -5.96 3.87
C THR A 395 12.27 -5.33 5.00
N GLY A 396 11.76 -5.29 6.23
CA GLY A 396 12.43 -4.58 7.33
C GLY A 396 12.52 -3.05 7.17
N MET A 397 11.83 -2.44 6.20
CA MET A 397 11.92 -0.98 5.92
C MET A 397 11.64 -0.07 7.12
N TYR A 398 10.88 -0.56 8.12
CA TYR A 398 10.56 0.18 9.33
C TYR A 398 11.79 0.50 10.19
N GLN A 399 12.88 -0.27 10.06
CA GLN A 399 14.15 -0.02 10.75
C GLN A 399 14.79 1.30 10.29
N TYR A 400 14.70 1.61 8.99
CA TYR A 400 15.23 2.86 8.43
C TYR A 400 14.26 4.04 8.56
N LYS A 401 12.95 3.76 8.62
CA LYS A 401 11.92 4.78 8.79
C LYS A 401 10.73 4.27 9.59
N TYR A 402 10.77 4.48 10.91
CA TYR A 402 9.73 4.00 11.82
C TYR A 402 8.32 4.55 11.53
N LYS A 403 8.20 5.75 10.96
CA LYS A 403 6.87 6.32 10.58
C LYS A 403 6.09 5.44 9.59
N LEU A 404 6.76 4.53 8.87
CA LEU A 404 6.13 3.51 8.02
C LEU A 404 5.19 2.57 8.81
N MET A 405 5.38 2.46 10.13
CA MET A 405 4.51 1.67 11.01
C MET A 405 3.03 2.07 10.90
N LYS A 406 2.74 3.34 10.59
CA LYS A 406 1.36 3.78 10.33
C LYS A 406 0.75 2.99 9.17
N GLN A 407 1.42 2.90 8.03
CA GLN A 407 0.93 2.16 6.87
C GLN A 407 0.93 0.64 7.09
N ILE A 408 1.89 0.11 7.88
CA ILE A 408 1.90 -1.31 8.23
C ILE A 408 0.67 -1.66 9.08
N ARG A 409 0.32 -0.85 10.08
CA ARG A 409 -0.90 -1.03 10.89
C ARG A 409 -2.15 -0.95 10.02
N GLN A 410 -2.28 0.10 9.20
CA GLN A 410 -3.40 0.25 8.25
C GLN A 410 -3.58 -0.98 7.34
N CYS A 411 -2.50 -1.56 6.80
CA CYS A 411 -2.61 -2.75 5.96
C CYS A 411 -3.05 -3.99 6.76
N LYS A 412 -2.61 -4.13 8.02
CA LYS A 412 -3.09 -5.19 8.91
C LYS A 412 -4.57 -5.01 9.21
N ASP A 413 -5.00 -3.78 9.46
CA ASP A 413 -6.39 -3.46 9.74
C ASP A 413 -7.29 -3.76 8.53
N LEU A 414 -6.89 -3.34 7.34
CA LEU A 414 -7.57 -3.71 6.09
C LEU A 414 -7.64 -5.23 5.90
N LYS A 415 -6.55 -5.96 6.20
CA LYS A 415 -6.54 -7.43 6.13
C LYS A 415 -7.62 -8.02 7.03
N HIS A 416 -7.74 -7.57 8.28
CA HIS A 416 -8.74 -8.08 9.22
C HIS A 416 -10.17 -7.84 8.72
N VAL A 417 -10.49 -6.64 8.23
CA VAL A 417 -11.82 -6.32 7.67
C VAL A 417 -12.12 -7.20 6.45
N ILE A 418 -11.18 -7.27 5.50
CA ILE A 418 -11.35 -8.07 4.28
C ILE A 418 -11.57 -9.53 4.63
N TYR A 419 -10.77 -10.09 5.55
CA TYR A 419 -10.83 -11.51 5.89
C TYR A 419 -12.11 -11.87 6.62
N TYR A 420 -12.58 -10.98 7.51
CA TYR A 420 -13.87 -11.16 8.19
C TYR A 420 -15.02 -11.23 7.18
N CYS A 421 -15.10 -10.27 6.25
CA CYS A 421 -16.14 -10.26 5.23
C CYS A 421 -16.00 -11.41 4.21
N PHE A 422 -14.78 -11.75 3.81
CA PHE A 422 -14.51 -12.76 2.78
C PHE A 422 -14.80 -14.18 3.26
N ASN A 423 -14.40 -14.50 4.50
CA ASN A 423 -14.54 -15.82 5.11
C ASN A 423 -15.89 -16.04 5.81
N THR A 424 -16.91 -15.22 5.49
CA THR A 424 -18.26 -15.42 6.03
C THR A 424 -18.99 -16.52 5.26
N GLY A 425 -19.78 -17.35 5.96
CA GLY A 425 -20.61 -18.40 5.38
C GLY A 425 -19.86 -19.72 5.16
N ALA A 426 -20.01 -20.31 3.97
CA ALA A 426 -19.43 -21.61 3.61
C ALA A 426 -17.90 -21.57 3.34
N VAL A 427 -17.28 -20.40 3.36
CA VAL A 427 -15.86 -20.21 3.06
C VAL A 427 -15.03 -20.38 4.33
N GLY A 428 -14.06 -21.31 4.33
CA GLY A 428 -13.19 -21.59 5.48
C GLY A 428 -12.19 -20.47 5.81
N LYS A 429 -11.51 -20.62 6.96
CA LYS A 429 -10.44 -19.71 7.43
C LYS A 429 -9.08 -19.97 6.77
N ASP A 430 -9.02 -20.89 5.82
CA ASP A 430 -7.79 -21.28 5.11
C ASP A 430 -7.19 -20.12 4.29
N PRO A 431 -5.93 -20.21 3.85
CA PRO A 431 -5.35 -19.27 2.89
C PRO A 431 -6.14 -19.20 1.57
N GLY A 432 -5.92 -18.17 0.75
CA GLY A 432 -6.66 -17.95 -0.51
C GLY A 432 -7.56 -16.71 -0.51
N VAL A 433 -7.25 -15.71 0.31
CA VAL A 433 -7.96 -14.41 0.27
C VAL A 433 -7.19 -13.49 -0.67
N SER A 434 -7.70 -13.35 -1.89
CA SER A 434 -6.95 -12.82 -3.02
C SER A 434 -7.25 -11.35 -3.36
N PHE A 435 -7.76 -10.58 -2.39
CA PHE A 435 -8.21 -9.19 -2.57
C PHE A 435 -7.16 -8.15 -2.15
N TRP A 436 -6.25 -7.79 -3.07
CA TRP A 436 -5.07 -6.97 -2.77
C TRP A 436 -5.19 -5.46 -3.02
N ALA A 437 -6.26 -5.01 -3.69
CA ALA A 437 -6.42 -3.62 -4.11
C ALA A 437 -6.26 -2.58 -2.97
N PRO A 438 -6.86 -2.78 -1.77
CA PRO A 438 -6.73 -1.81 -0.67
C PRO A 438 -5.29 -1.68 -0.15
N GLY A 439 -4.60 -2.80 0.06
CA GLY A 439 -3.20 -2.81 0.52
C GLY A 439 -2.26 -2.15 -0.48
N TRP A 440 -2.45 -2.44 -1.77
CA TRP A 440 -1.71 -1.81 -2.86
C TRP A 440 -1.87 -0.28 -2.87
N ARG A 441 -3.10 0.24 -2.71
CA ARG A 441 -3.35 1.69 -2.64
C ARG A 441 -2.62 2.36 -1.48
N VAL A 442 -2.63 1.75 -0.29
CA VAL A 442 -1.89 2.27 0.88
C VAL A 442 -0.39 2.40 0.57
N ARG A 443 0.19 1.42 -0.13
CA ARG A 443 1.61 1.46 -0.52
C ARG A 443 1.90 2.51 -1.60
N LEU A 444 1.02 2.70 -2.58
CA LEU A 444 1.17 3.75 -3.57
C LEU A 444 1.13 5.16 -2.95
N PHE A 445 0.22 5.41 -2.01
CA PHE A 445 0.17 6.69 -1.31
C PHE A 445 1.38 6.93 -0.41
N PHE A 446 1.92 5.87 0.19
CA PHE A 446 3.22 5.94 0.87
C PHE A 446 4.34 6.36 -0.09
N MET A 447 4.41 5.73 -1.28
CA MET A 447 5.41 6.07 -2.30
C MET A 447 5.29 7.53 -2.74
N ARG A 448 4.07 8.02 -2.99
CA ARG A 448 3.82 9.42 -3.34
C ARG A 448 4.39 10.41 -2.30
N GLY A 449 4.35 10.06 -1.02
CA GLY A 449 4.87 10.91 0.07
C GLY A 449 6.38 10.76 0.32
N ILE A 450 6.97 9.61 0.02
CA ILE A 450 8.40 9.34 0.30
C ILE A 450 9.32 9.84 -0.82
N ILE A 451 8.83 9.89 -2.06
CA ILE A 451 9.60 10.26 -3.25
C ILE A 451 10.33 11.60 -3.10
N PRO A 452 9.67 12.74 -2.75
CA PRO A 452 10.38 14.00 -2.61
C PRO A 452 11.49 13.96 -1.54
N ARG A 453 11.36 13.10 -0.53
CA ARG A 453 12.39 12.92 0.50
C ARG A 453 13.58 12.14 -0.04
N LEU A 454 13.33 11.03 -0.73
CA LEU A 454 14.40 10.19 -1.29
C LEU A 454 15.17 10.89 -2.40
N GLU A 455 14.52 11.74 -3.20
CA GLU A 455 15.21 12.54 -4.22
C GLU A 455 16.23 13.53 -3.63
N ILE A 456 15.96 14.05 -2.42
CA ILE A 456 16.88 14.93 -1.70
C ILE A 456 18.09 14.13 -1.17
N TYR A 457 17.87 12.88 -0.76
CA TYR A 457 18.92 12.00 -0.22
C TYR A 457 19.78 11.30 -1.29
N SER A 458 19.54 11.57 -2.58
CA SER A 458 20.29 11.01 -3.72
C SER A 458 21.81 11.25 -3.62
N PRO A 459 22.67 10.36 -4.15
CA PRO A 459 24.13 10.34 -3.98
C PRO A 459 24.92 11.64 -4.17
N ASP A 460 24.41 12.64 -4.89
CA ASP A 460 25.04 13.97 -4.95
C ASP A 460 25.06 14.69 -3.58
N SER A 461 24.15 14.34 -2.67
CA SER A 461 24.10 14.77 -1.26
C SER A 461 25.04 13.98 -0.34
N LEU A 462 25.64 12.89 -0.85
CA LEU A 462 26.68 12.10 -0.17
C LEU A 462 28.11 12.59 -0.50
N LYS A 463 28.26 13.77 -1.13
CA LYS A 463 29.57 14.44 -1.20
C LYS A 463 30.13 14.58 0.22
N VAL A 464 31.36 14.14 0.41
CA VAL A 464 32.09 14.00 1.69
C VAL A 464 32.02 15.24 2.60
N LYS A 465 31.78 16.44 2.06
CA LYS A 465 31.58 17.67 2.85
C LYS A 465 30.32 17.65 3.73
N THR A 466 29.27 16.94 3.32
CA THR A 466 28.00 16.90 4.02
C THR A 466 27.99 15.87 5.16
N VAL A 467 28.88 14.85 5.17
CA VAL A 467 28.92 13.85 6.27
C VAL A 467 29.24 14.49 7.63
N LYS A 468 30.01 15.59 7.64
CA LYS A 468 30.21 16.43 8.83
C LYS A 468 28.94 17.22 9.22
N GLU A 469 28.12 17.61 8.25
CA GLU A 469 26.83 18.28 8.49
C GLU A 469 25.76 17.29 8.94
N TRP A 470 25.77 16.05 8.44
CA TRP A 470 24.89 14.95 8.87
C TRP A 470 25.12 14.53 10.33
N ARG A 471 26.32 14.78 10.91
CA ARG A 471 26.55 14.59 12.35
C ARG A 471 25.75 15.56 13.23
N LYS A 472 25.45 16.78 12.77
CA LYS A 472 24.77 17.80 13.58
C LYS A 472 23.30 17.48 13.91
N PRO A 473 22.44 17.01 12.96
CA PRO A 473 21.08 16.59 13.30
C PRO A 473 21.04 15.20 13.96
N LEU A 474 22.04 14.34 13.76
CA LEU A 474 22.14 13.06 14.48
C LEU A 474 22.49 13.28 15.96
N GLN A 475 23.33 14.25 16.32
CA GLN A 475 23.60 14.60 17.72
C GLN A 475 22.35 15.16 18.45
N ASN A 476 21.47 15.88 17.76
CA ASN A 476 20.21 16.35 18.34
C ASN A 476 19.16 15.24 18.48
N ASN A 477 19.18 14.23 17.61
CA ASN A 477 18.32 13.04 17.74
C ASN A 477 18.87 11.98 18.70
N ILE A 478 20.19 11.97 18.96
CA ILE A 478 20.79 11.14 20.02
C ILE A 478 20.29 11.60 21.39
N ARG A 479 20.00 12.89 21.60
CA ARG A 479 19.33 13.36 22.82
C ARG A 479 17.92 12.75 22.97
N PHE A 480 17.19 12.61 21.87
CA PHE A 480 15.86 11.97 21.85
C PHE A 480 15.92 10.45 22.08
N CYS A 481 16.99 9.77 21.62
CA CYS A 481 17.22 8.36 21.93
C CYS A 481 17.73 8.14 23.37
N GLN A 482 18.55 9.05 23.91
CA GLN A 482 19.02 9.00 25.30
C GLN A 482 17.87 9.27 26.30
N ASP A 483 16.90 10.11 25.93
CA ASP A 483 15.67 10.30 26.71
C ASP A 483 14.73 9.08 26.62
N ALA A 484 14.74 8.34 25.50
CA ALA A 484 14.02 7.06 25.38
C ALA A 484 14.71 5.92 26.15
N GLU A 485 16.04 5.93 26.26
CA GLU A 485 16.81 5.00 27.11
C GLU A 485 16.61 5.26 28.61
N ARG A 486 16.18 6.47 29.02
CA ARG A 486 15.74 6.73 30.41
C ARG A 486 14.36 6.16 30.72
N ILE A 487 13.54 5.85 29.71
CA ILE A 487 12.18 5.30 29.87
C ILE A 487 12.20 3.76 29.74
N LEU A 488 13.26 3.19 29.17
CA LEU A 488 13.47 1.74 29.14
C LEU A 488 14.25 1.32 30.39
N VAL A 489 13.52 0.78 31.37
CA VAL A 489 14.06 0.04 32.51
C VAL A 489 15.09 -0.98 32.00
N LYS A 490 16.30 -0.97 32.60
CA LYS A 490 17.38 -1.89 32.26
C LYS A 490 16.90 -3.34 32.48
N PRO A 491 17.17 -4.28 31.56
CA PRO A 491 16.72 -5.67 31.67
C PRO A 491 17.38 -6.47 32.81
N ASP A 492 18.33 -5.91 33.55
CA ASP A 492 19.09 -6.61 34.60
C ASP A 492 18.52 -6.46 36.02
N GLU A 493 17.36 -5.80 36.19
CA GLU A 493 16.63 -5.73 37.48
C GLU A 493 15.26 -6.44 37.45
N MET A 494 15.03 -7.37 36.51
CA MET A 494 13.93 -8.33 36.63
C MET A 494 14.40 -9.54 37.45
N GLN A 495 14.15 -9.50 38.76
CA GLN A 495 14.18 -10.70 39.60
C GLN A 495 13.20 -11.74 39.02
N PRO A 496 13.58 -13.03 38.95
CA PRO A 496 12.71 -14.06 38.43
C PRO A 496 11.55 -14.26 39.41
N VAL A 497 10.34 -13.88 39.01
CA VAL A 497 9.14 -14.25 39.76
C VAL A 497 8.88 -15.73 39.46
N GLU A 498 9.23 -16.58 40.42
CA GLU A 498 8.85 -17.98 40.47
C GLU A 498 7.32 -18.10 40.35
N PHE A 499 6.86 -18.96 39.45
CA PHE A 499 5.48 -19.43 39.44
C PHE A 499 5.25 -20.26 40.70
N SER A 500 4.63 -19.68 41.72
CA SER A 500 4.08 -20.44 42.83
C SER A 500 2.60 -20.74 42.57
N GLU A 501 2.33 -22.02 42.32
CA GLU A 501 1.03 -22.60 42.58
C GLU A 501 0.76 -22.49 44.07
N THR A 502 -0.05 -21.53 44.52
CA THR A 502 -0.82 -21.65 45.76
C THR A 502 -1.78 -20.47 45.94
N SER A 503 -3.06 -20.83 45.96
CA SER A 503 -4.13 -20.28 46.81
C SER A 503 -5.21 -19.43 46.12
N PRO A 504 -6.49 -19.84 46.23
CA PRO A 504 -7.65 -19.21 45.63
C PRO A 504 -8.23 -18.15 46.58
N GLY A 505 -8.37 -16.91 46.12
CA GLY A 505 -8.87 -15.83 46.98
C GLY A 505 -9.09 -14.51 46.27
N ALA A 506 -9.81 -14.50 45.15
CA ALA A 506 -10.28 -13.26 44.51
C ALA A 506 -11.55 -13.48 43.65
N LEU A 507 -12.34 -14.52 43.97
CA LEU A 507 -13.55 -14.91 43.25
C LEU A 507 -14.79 -14.96 44.16
N GLN A 508 -14.74 -14.25 45.30
CA GLN A 508 -15.83 -14.24 46.29
C GLN A 508 -16.58 -12.90 46.40
N ASP A 509 -16.11 -11.83 45.74
CA ASP A 509 -16.73 -10.49 45.84
C ASP A 509 -17.61 -10.08 44.65
N PHE A 510 -17.95 -11.02 43.74
CA PHE A 510 -18.79 -10.74 42.56
C PHE A 510 -20.05 -11.63 42.44
N SER A 511 -20.51 -12.26 43.54
CA SER A 511 -21.70 -13.14 43.55
C SER A 511 -22.97 -12.51 44.16
N GLY A 512 -23.00 -11.18 44.35
CA GLY A 512 -24.05 -10.50 45.10
C GLY A 512 -25.26 -9.95 44.34
N SER A 513 -25.34 -10.02 43.01
CA SER A 513 -26.42 -9.35 42.28
C SER A 513 -26.91 -10.13 41.04
N SER A 514 -28.06 -10.77 41.24
CA SER A 514 -29.04 -11.27 40.25
C SER A 514 -28.95 -12.76 39.85
N PRO A 515 -29.90 -13.60 40.33
CA PRO A 515 -30.07 -14.99 39.91
C PRO A 515 -31.17 -15.13 38.85
N ARG A 516 -30.91 -15.85 37.74
CA ARG A 516 -31.92 -16.74 37.06
C ARG A 516 -31.48 -17.47 35.79
N LEU A 517 -30.29 -17.26 35.23
CA LEU A 517 -29.93 -17.84 33.90
C LEU A 517 -28.73 -18.81 33.90
N LEU A 518 -28.53 -19.56 34.99
CA LEU A 518 -27.46 -20.58 35.06
C LEU A 518 -27.91 -21.93 35.66
N ARG A 519 -29.22 -22.24 35.61
CA ARG A 519 -29.74 -23.56 36.01
C ARG A 519 -29.92 -24.57 34.87
N GLU A 520 -29.77 -24.15 33.62
CA GLU A 520 -29.99 -25.04 32.46
C GLU A 520 -28.71 -25.54 31.79
N LEU A 521 -27.53 -25.01 32.15
CA LEU A 521 -26.26 -25.41 31.52
C LEU A 521 -25.48 -26.50 32.28
N SER A 522 -25.94 -26.96 33.45
CA SER A 522 -25.24 -28.01 34.22
C SER A 522 -25.79 -29.43 34.03
N LYS A 523 -26.66 -29.67 33.05
CA LYS A 523 -27.27 -31.00 32.82
C LYS A 523 -26.94 -31.67 31.48
N THR A 524 -25.98 -31.17 30.71
CA THR A 524 -25.62 -31.80 29.42
C THR A 524 -24.11 -31.83 29.18
N SER A 525 -23.38 -32.72 29.88
CA SER A 525 -22.50 -33.73 29.24
C SER A 525 -21.68 -34.53 30.27
N PRO A 526 -21.33 -35.78 29.94
CA PRO A 526 -20.94 -36.82 30.90
C PRO A 526 -19.43 -36.86 31.13
N GLY A 527 -19.05 -37.42 32.28
CA GLY A 527 -17.67 -37.74 32.65
C GLY A 527 -17.34 -37.25 34.04
#